data_AF-G4U115-F1
#
_entry.id   AF-G4U115-F1
#
_cell.length_a   1.000
_cell.length_b   1.000
_cell.length_c   1.000
_cell.angle_alpha   90.00
_cell.angle_beta   90.00
_cell.angle_gamma   90.00
#
_symmetry.space_group_name_H-M   'P 1'
#
loop_
_entity.id
_entity.type
_entity.pdbx_description
1 polymer ?
#
loop_
_entity_poly.entity_id
_entity_poly.type
_entity_poly.pdbx_seq_one_letter_code
_entity_poly.pdbx_strand_id
1 'polypeptide(L)'
;MRIFVHILAFVSLLTLVAAWSKEDYEIFDLVTAVENSEGKGTTFYSWLGVTEKANSAEITRAYRKKSLDLHPDKNHGVPGANERYARLGVVAQILRSEGRER
;
A
#
# COMPACT_ATOMS: atom_id res chain seq x y z
N MET A 1 40.33 -17.93 -7.81
CA MET A 1 39.79 -16.68 -8.41
C MET A 1 38.29 -16.74 -8.67
N ARG A 2 37.76 -17.73 -9.42
CA ARG A 2 36.31 -17.86 -9.73
C ARG A 2 35.39 -17.90 -8.50
N ILE A 3 35.72 -18.71 -7.49
CA ILE A 3 34.94 -18.81 -6.24
C ILE A 3 34.86 -17.47 -5.50
N PHE A 4 35.95 -16.70 -5.49
CA PHE A 4 35.99 -15.38 -4.87
C PHE A 4 35.07 -14.38 -5.58
N VAL A 5 35.01 -14.43 -6.92
CA VAL A 5 34.08 -13.62 -7.71
C VAL A 5 32.62 -14.01 -7.41
N HIS A 6 32.33 -15.31 -7.27
CA HIS A 6 30.98 -15.76 -6.89
C HIS A 6 30.60 -15.37 -5.45
N ILE A 7 31.54 -15.45 -4.50
CA ILE A 7 31.32 -14.99 -3.12
C ILE A 7 31.08 -13.48 -3.09
N LEU A 8 31.89 -12.70 -3.81
CA LEU A 8 31.77 -11.25 -3.84
C LEU A 8 30.47 -10.81 -4.55
N ALA A 9 30.08 -11.50 -5.63
CA ALA A 9 28.79 -11.31 -6.27
C ALA A 9 27.62 -11.67 -5.32
N PHE A 10 27.73 -12.76 -4.56
CA PHE A 10 26.70 -13.16 -3.59
C PHE A 10 26.59 -12.15 -2.43
N VAL A 11 27.70 -11.65 -1.91
CA VAL A 11 27.71 -10.60 -0.89
C VAL A 11 27.10 -9.30 -1.41
N SER A 12 27.40 -8.91 -2.67
CA SER A 12 26.77 -7.73 -3.28
C SER A 12 25.24 -7.89 -3.44
N LEU A 13 24.78 -9.11 -3.76
CA LEU A 13 23.35 -9.41 -3.85
C LEU A 13 22.67 -9.34 -2.47
N LEU A 14 23.36 -9.77 -1.41
CA LEU A 14 22.86 -9.66 -0.04
C LEU A 14 22.75 -8.21 0.44
N THR A 15 23.67 -7.33 0.04
CA THR A 15 23.59 -5.90 0.39
C THR A 15 22.40 -5.19 -0.25
N LEU A 16 21.92 -5.66 -1.40
CA LEU A 16 20.72 -5.12 -2.04
C LEU A 16 19.44 -5.42 -1.26
N VAL A 17 19.31 -6.64 -0.70
CA VAL A 17 18.16 -7.00 0.15
C VAL A 17 18.21 -6.26 1.48
N ALA A 18 19.40 -6.08 2.05
CA ALA A 18 19.58 -5.32 3.28
C ALA A 18 19.31 -3.82 3.13
N ALA A 19 19.14 -3.31 1.90
CA ALA A 19 18.90 -1.89 1.62
C ALA A 19 17.42 -1.49 1.66
N TRP A 20 16.48 -2.42 1.83
CA TRP A 20 15.06 -2.09 2.01
C TRP A 20 14.83 -1.34 3.32
N SER A 21 14.08 -0.24 3.25
CA SER A 21 13.74 0.54 4.42
C SER A 21 12.58 -0.13 5.18
N LYS A 22 12.36 0.30 6.42
CA LYS A 22 11.22 -0.15 7.22
C LYS A 22 9.89 0.21 6.54
N GLU A 23 9.83 1.35 5.85
CA GLU A 23 8.63 1.77 5.13
C GLU A 23 8.24 0.80 3.99
N ASP A 24 9.23 0.20 3.31
CA ASP A 24 8.97 -0.77 2.23
C ASP A 24 8.18 -1.97 2.76
N TYR A 25 8.61 -2.53 3.90
CA TYR A 25 7.92 -3.66 4.54
C TYR A 25 6.49 -3.30 4.96
N GLU A 26 6.27 -2.09 5.50
CA GLU A 26 4.94 -1.64 5.93
C GLU A 26 3.98 -1.51 4.72
N ILE A 27 4.48 -1.18 3.53
CA ILE A 27 3.67 -1.15 2.30
C ILE A 27 3.23 -2.56 1.91
N PHE A 28 4.12 -3.57 1.94
CA PHE A 28 3.76 -4.94 1.59
C PHE A 28 2.72 -5.54 2.55
N ASP A 29 2.86 -5.26 3.84
CA ASP A 29 1.86 -5.66 4.84
C ASP A 29 0.50 -5.00 4.57
N LEU A 30 0.50 -3.72 4.20
CA LEU A 30 -0.72 -2.99 3.85
C LEU A 30 -1.39 -3.54 2.59
N VAL A 31 -0.63 -3.83 1.54
CA VAL A 31 -1.15 -4.48 0.32
C VAL A 31 -1.78 -5.82 0.66
N THR A 32 -1.06 -6.67 1.38
CA THR A 32 -1.54 -7.99 1.80
C THR A 32 -2.81 -7.87 2.62
N ALA A 33 -2.88 -6.91 3.55
CA ALA A 33 -4.08 -6.67 4.33
C ALA A 33 -5.27 -6.27 3.44
N VAL A 34 -5.06 -5.35 2.48
CA VAL A 34 -6.11 -4.92 1.54
C VAL A 34 -6.59 -6.10 0.70
N GLU A 35 -5.70 -6.92 0.13
CA GLU A 35 -6.07 -8.12 -0.62
C GLU A 35 -6.89 -9.10 0.21
N ASN A 36 -6.49 -9.32 1.47
CA ASN A 36 -7.21 -10.21 2.39
C ASN A 36 -8.63 -9.72 2.69
N SER A 37 -8.86 -8.40 2.76
CA SER A 37 -10.18 -7.83 3.05
C SER A 37 -11.07 -7.57 1.83
N GLU A 38 -10.48 -7.32 0.67
CA GLU A 38 -11.21 -6.86 -0.53
C GLU A 38 -11.22 -7.89 -1.66
N GLY A 39 -10.32 -8.88 -1.61
CA GLY A 39 -10.15 -9.90 -2.63
C GLY A 39 -8.76 -9.87 -3.25
N LYS A 40 -8.30 -11.04 -3.69
CA LYS A 40 -6.98 -11.23 -4.30
C LYS A 40 -6.83 -10.36 -5.56
N GLY A 41 -5.69 -9.69 -5.71
CA GLY A 41 -5.41 -8.79 -6.83
C GLY A 41 -6.01 -7.39 -6.66
N THR A 42 -6.60 -7.07 -5.51
CA THR A 42 -7.05 -5.71 -5.22
C THR A 42 -5.85 -4.80 -5.03
N THR A 43 -5.69 -3.82 -5.92
CA THR A 43 -4.68 -2.77 -5.79
C THR A 43 -5.24 -1.59 -4.99
N PHE A 44 -4.37 -0.70 -4.50
CA PHE A 44 -4.80 0.53 -3.85
C PHE A 44 -5.66 1.42 -4.76
N TYR A 45 -5.33 1.47 -6.05
CA TYR A 45 -6.07 2.23 -7.05
C TYR A 45 -7.47 1.63 -7.30
N SER A 46 -7.55 0.31 -7.53
CA SER A 46 -8.84 -0.36 -7.72
C SER A 46 -9.69 -0.30 -6.46
N TRP A 47 -9.06 -0.36 -5.28
CA TRP A 47 -9.76 -0.19 -4.01
C TRP A 47 -10.34 1.21 -3.89
N LEU A 48 -9.58 2.28 -4.14
CA LEU A 48 -10.14 3.63 -4.13
C LEU A 48 -11.12 3.90 -5.29
N GLY A 49 -11.12 3.07 -6.33
CA GLY A 49 -11.95 3.27 -7.53
C GLY A 49 -11.41 4.38 -8.43
N VAL A 50 -10.08 4.51 -8.49
CA VAL A 50 -9.38 5.49 -9.34
C VAL A 50 -8.43 4.77 -10.30
N THR A 51 -8.05 5.46 -11.38
CA THR A 51 -7.03 4.93 -12.29
C THR A 51 -5.62 5.15 -11.72
N GLU A 52 -4.64 4.39 -12.19
CA GLU A 52 -3.22 4.57 -11.82
C GLU A 52 -2.64 5.94 -12.24
N LYS A 53 -3.31 6.63 -13.16
CA LYS A 53 -2.96 7.98 -13.62
C LYS A 53 -3.72 9.08 -12.87
N ALA A 54 -4.48 8.73 -11.84
CA ALA A 54 -5.29 9.69 -11.11
C ALA A 54 -4.40 10.69 -10.36
N ASN A 55 -4.78 11.96 -10.41
CA ASN A 55 -4.07 13.01 -9.70
C ASN A 55 -4.45 13.07 -8.21
N SER A 56 -3.69 13.82 -7.41
CA SER A 56 -3.91 13.93 -5.96
C SER A 56 -5.31 14.47 -5.59
N ALA A 57 -5.94 15.29 -6.44
CA ALA A 57 -7.30 15.79 -6.21
C ALA A 57 -8.35 14.70 -6.44
N GLU A 58 -8.20 13.88 -7.48
CA GLU A 58 -9.04 12.71 -7.77
C GLU A 58 -8.94 11.68 -6.66
N ILE A 59 -7.72 11.37 -6.19
CA ILE A 59 -7.49 10.49 -5.05
C ILE A 59 -8.18 11.02 -3.79
N THR A 60 -8.06 12.33 -3.52
CA THR A 60 -8.72 12.96 -2.35
C THR A 60 -10.24 12.86 -2.46
N ARG A 61 -10.81 13.05 -3.65
CA ARG A 61 -12.26 12.95 -3.87
C ARG A 61 -12.74 11.51 -3.67
N ALA A 62 -12.02 10.53 -4.23
CA ALA A 62 -12.33 9.12 -4.09
C ALA A 62 -12.23 8.66 -2.63
N TYR A 63 -11.17 9.08 -1.92
CA TYR A 63 -11.01 8.84 -0.49
C TYR A 63 -12.20 9.37 0.32
N ARG A 64 -12.64 10.61 0.10
CA ARG A 64 -13.79 11.19 0.82
C ARG A 64 -15.05 10.37 0.60
N LYS A 65 -15.33 9.96 -0.64
CA LYS A 65 -16.49 9.11 -0.96
C LYS A 65 -16.39 7.78 -0.20
N LYS A 66 -15.26 7.10 -0.32
CA LYS A 66 -15.07 5.78 0.29
C LYS A 66 -15.02 5.81 1.82
N SER A 67 -14.53 6.91 2.40
CA SER A 67 -14.53 7.16 3.85
C SER A 67 -15.96 7.23 4.39
N LEU A 68 -16.90 7.86 3.66
CA LEU A 68 -18.31 7.89 4.07
C LEU A 68 -18.99 6.52 4.02
N ASP A 69 -18.54 5.64 3.13
CA ASP A 69 -19.07 4.28 2.98
C ASP A 69 -18.48 3.34 4.05
N LEU A 70 -17.18 3.46 4.32
CA LEU A 70 -16.46 2.63 5.29
C LEU A 70 -16.44 3.20 6.72
N HIS A 71 -17.11 4.33 6.98
CA HIS A 71 -17.05 4.99 8.28
C HIS A 71 -17.49 4.03 9.40
N PRO A 72 -16.75 3.91 10.51
CA PRO A 72 -17.08 2.98 11.59
C PRO A 72 -18.45 3.20 12.20
N ASP A 73 -18.90 4.45 12.28
CA ASP A 73 -20.23 4.82 12.77
C ASP A 73 -21.37 4.10 12.03
N LYS A 74 -21.28 4.01 10.70
CA LYS A 74 -22.26 3.29 9.88
C LYS A 74 -22.04 1.78 9.84
N ASN A 75 -20.86 1.32 10.26
CA ASN A 75 -20.42 -0.07 10.21
C ASN A 75 -20.17 -0.63 11.62
N HIS A 76 -20.86 -0.09 12.63
CA HIS A 76 -20.72 -0.49 14.02
C HIS A 76 -21.21 -1.94 14.21
N GLY A 77 -20.28 -2.87 14.38
CA GLY A 77 -20.60 -4.31 14.46
C GLY A 77 -20.20 -5.12 13.23
N VAL A 78 -19.66 -4.48 12.19
CA VAL A 78 -18.89 -5.19 11.17
C VAL A 78 -17.49 -5.47 11.75
N PRO A 79 -17.07 -6.74 11.88
CA PRO A 79 -15.72 -7.07 12.34
C PRO A 79 -14.66 -6.44 11.42
N GLY A 80 -13.66 -5.81 12.01
CA GLY A 80 -12.57 -5.19 11.25
C GLY A 80 -12.91 -3.82 10.64
N ALA A 81 -14.07 -3.22 10.92
CA ALA A 81 -14.47 -1.93 10.33
C ALA A 81 -13.49 -0.79 10.65
N ASN A 82 -13.01 -0.73 11.90
CA ASN A 82 -12.03 0.28 12.33
C ASN A 82 -10.70 0.12 11.62
N GLU A 83 -10.20 -1.11 11.55
CA GLU A 83 -8.94 -1.46 10.89
C GLU A 83 -9.02 -1.21 9.38
N ARG A 84 -10.17 -1.49 8.78
CA ARG A 84 -10.42 -1.24 7.35
C ARG A 84 -10.50 0.26 7.06
N TYR A 85 -11.13 1.04 7.93
CA TYR A 85 -11.15 2.51 7.82
C TYR A 85 -9.77 3.12 8.04
N ALA A 86 -9.00 2.65 9.02
CA ALA A 86 -7.63 3.09 9.26
C ALA A 86 -6.73 2.84 8.04
N ARG A 87 -6.82 1.63 7.45
CA ARG A 87 -6.10 1.29 6.21
C ARG A 87 -6.46 2.20 5.05
N LEU A 88 -7.74 2.58 4.91
CA LEU A 88 -8.15 3.52 3.86
C LEU A 88 -7.40 4.86 3.98
N GLY A 89 -7.22 5.36 5.21
CA GLY A 89 -6.46 6.58 5.47
C GLY A 89 -5.00 6.48 5.05
N VAL A 90 -4.34 5.37 5.43
CA VAL A 90 -2.93 5.11 5.09
C VAL A 90 -2.75 4.98 3.56
N VAL A 91 -3.62 4.21 2.89
CA VAL A 91 -3.57 4.06 1.44
C VAL A 91 -3.73 5.41 0.73
N ALA A 92 -4.71 6.23 1.14
CA ALA A 92 -4.90 7.54 0.53
C ALA A 92 -3.72 8.50 0.78
N GLN A 93 -3.00 8.35 1.88
CA GLN A 93 -1.77 9.09 2.12
C GLN A 93 -0.65 8.67 1.15
N ILE A 94 -0.40 7.36 1.03
CA ILE A 94 0.63 6.80 0.13
C ILE A 94 0.39 7.22 -1.32
N LEU A 95 -0.85 7.07 -1.82
CA LEU A 95 -1.16 7.41 -3.21
C LEU A 95 -0.99 8.91 -3.50
N ARG A 96 -1.25 9.78 -2.51
CA ARG A 96 -1.06 11.23 -2.67
C ARG A 96 0.40 11.65 -2.61
N SER A 97 1.26 10.92 -1.89
CA SER A 97 2.71 11.19 -1.87
C SER A 97 3.38 10.71 -3.15
N GLU A 98 3.04 9.53 -3.67
CA GLU A 98 3.61 9.03 -4.94
C GLU A 98 3.30 9.97 -6.12
N GLY A 99 2.07 10.49 -6.20
CA GLY A 99 1.68 11.43 -7.26
C GLY A 99 2.39 12.79 -7.19
N ARG A 100 3.12 13.09 -6.10
CA ARG A 100 3.90 14.32 -5.94
C ARG A 100 5.35 14.18 -6.46
N GLU A 101 5.85 12.95 -6.55
CA GLU A 101 7.24 12.66 -6.94
C GLU A 101 7.40 12.24 -8.41
N ARG A 102 6.29 12.07 -9.15
CA ARG A 102 6.26 11.81 -10.60
C ARG A 102 6.04 13.08 -11.39
#